data_AF-A0A940ZCP6-F1
#
_entry.id   AF-A0A940ZCP6-F1
#
_cell.length_a   1.000
_cell.length_b   1.000
_cell.length_c   1.000
_cell.angle_alpha   90.00
_cell.angle_beta   90.00
_cell.angle_gamma   90.00
#
_symmetry.space_group_name_H-M   'P 1'
#
loop_
_entity.id
_entity.type
_entity.pdbx_description
1 polymer ?
#
loop_
_entity_poly.entity_id
_entity_poly.type
_entity_poly.pdbx_seq_one_letter_code
_entity_poly.pdbx_strand_id
1 'polypeptide(L)' 'MVERDSESNWLVGEVVELPDCYTQAPDLPALEANIREAIQAYIKTAGPDGPLPDFVGTWRQNNENSVAP' A
#
# COMPACT_ATOMS: atom_id res chain seq x y z
N MET A 1 2.18 0.67 2.16
CA MET A 1 2.11 0.91 3.62
C MET A 1 2.10 -0.44 4.33
N VAL A 2 2.67 -0.54 5.53
CA VAL A 2 2.59 -1.76 6.35
C VAL A 2 2.10 -1.39 7.74
N GLU A 3 1.05 -2.05 8.18
CA GLU A 3 0.42 -1.86 9.49
C GLU A 3 0.32 -3.21 10.21
N ARG A 4 0.12 -3.18 11.52
CA ARG A 4 -0.11 -4.39 12.32
C ARG A 4 -1.57 -4.42 12.75
N ASP A 5 -2.26 -5.48 12.36
CA ASP A 5 -3.63 -5.75 12.81
C ASP A 5 -3.62 -6.09 14.30
N SER A 6 -4.37 -5.34 15.09
CA SER A 6 -4.37 -5.48 16.55
C SER A 6 -5.23 -6.67 17.03
N GLU A 7 -6.13 -7.18 16.19
CA GLU A 7 -7.02 -8.30 16.53
C GLU A 7 -6.38 -9.66 16.24
N SER A 8 -5.69 -9.80 15.10
CA SER A 8 -5.06 -11.04 14.63
C SER A 8 -3.55 -11.08 14.89
N ASN A 9 -2.96 -9.94 15.27
CA ASN A 9 -1.51 -9.74 15.41
C ASN A 9 -0.71 -10.00 14.11
N TRP A 10 -1.38 -9.95 12.96
CA TRP A 10 -0.79 -10.11 11.63
C TRP A 10 -0.34 -8.76 11.08
N LEU A 11 0.59 -8.81 10.13
CA LEU A 11 0.97 -7.64 9.36
C LEU A 11 0.04 -7.52 8.16
N VAL A 12 -0.45 -6.31 7.92
CA VAL A 12 -1.28 -5.93 6.77
C VAL A 12 -0.43 -5.01 5.90
N GLY A 13 -0.27 -5.39 4.63
CA GLY A 13 0.50 -4.65 3.64
C GLY A 13 -0.41 -4.16 2.52
N GLU A 14 -0.34 -2.86 2.24
CA GLU A 14 -1.04 -2.19 1.15
C GLU A 14 -0.02 -1.67 0.12
N VAL A 15 -0.29 -1.89 -1.17
CA VAL A 15 0.52 -1.34 -2.26
C VAL A 15 -0.14 -0.05 -2.74
N VAL A 16 0.44 1.11 -2.43
CA VAL A 16 -0.14 2.43 -2.74
C VAL A 16 -0.34 2.64 -4.25
N GLU A 17 0.56 2.08 -5.05
CA GLU A 17 0.45 2.16 -6.52
C GLU A 17 -0.62 1.21 -7.08
N LEU A 18 -1.16 0.28 -6.29
CA LEU A 18 -2.18 -0.66 -6.71
C LEU A 18 -3.39 -0.56 -5.77
N PRO A 19 -4.32 0.40 -6.02
CA PRO A 19 -5.52 0.51 -5.22
C PRO A 19 -6.23 -0.85 -5.17
N ASP A 20 -6.74 -1.20 -3.99
CA ASP A 20 -7.34 -2.51 -3.65
C ASP A 20 -6.35 -3.70 -3.55
N CYS A 21 -5.04 -3.47 -3.58
CA CYS A 21 -4.05 -4.52 -3.31
C CYS A 21 -3.67 -4.57 -1.82
N TYR A 22 -4.44 -5.37 -1.07
CA TYR A 22 -4.17 -5.67 0.34
C TYR A 22 -3.69 -7.11 0.50
N THR A 23 -2.63 -7.30 1.30
CA THR A 23 -2.09 -8.61 1.66
C THR A 23 -1.88 -8.68 3.15
N GLN A 24 -1.95 -9.89 3.71
CA GLN A 24 -1.70 -10.10 5.13
C GLN A 24 -0.75 -11.27 5.32
N ALA A 25 0.08 -11.20 6.36
CA ALA A 25 1.00 -12.27 6.72
C ALA A 25 1.42 -12.18 8.19
N PRO A 26 1.84 -13.29 8.82
CA PRO A 26 2.29 -13.27 10.22
C PRO A 26 3.61 -12.50 10.43
N ASP A 27 4.49 -12.47 9.42
CA ASP A 27 5.84 -11.91 9.51
C ASP A 27 6.20 -11.10 8.26
N LEU A 28 7.17 -10.19 8.39
CA LEU A 28 7.62 -9.31 7.31
C LEU A 28 8.10 -10.06 6.05
N PRO A 29 8.89 -11.15 6.14
CA PRO A 29 9.34 -11.87 4.94
C PRO A 29 8.18 -12.51 4.17
N ALA A 30 7.18 -13.03 4.89
CA ALA A 30 5.99 -13.61 4.28
C ALA A 30 5.11 -12.51 3.65
N LEU A 31 5.02 -11.34 4.29
CA LEU A 31 4.33 -10.19 3.73
C LEU A 31 4.98 -9.71 2.43
N GLU A 32 6.31 -9.61 2.41
CA GLU A 32 7.07 -9.20 1.22
C GLU A 32 6.85 -10.16 0.05
N ALA A 33 6.87 -11.47 0.31
CA ALA A 33 6.59 -12.49 -0.71
C ALA A 33 5.16 -12.32 -1.28
N ASN A 34 4.16 -12.18 -0.41
CA ASN A 34 2.76 -11.99 -0.81
C ASN A 34 2.57 -10.72 -1.65
N ILE A 35 3.17 -9.60 -1.23
CA ILE A 35 3.12 -8.33 -1.98
C ILE A 35 3.75 -8.50 -3.37
N ARG A 36 4.90 -9.17 -3.45
CA ARG A 36 5.61 -9.39 -4.72
C ARG A 36 4.77 -10.22 -5.68
N GLU A 37 4.14 -11.29 -5.19
CA GLU A 37 3.25 -12.12 -6.01
C GLU A 37 2.01 -11.34 -6.47
N ALA A 38 1.41 -10.54 -5.59
CA ALA A 38 0.25 -9.72 -5.93
C ALA A 38 0.56 -8.68 -7.01
N ILE A 39 1.71 -8.00 -6.93
CA ILE A 39 2.18 -7.06 -7.97
C ILE A 39 2.40 -7.79 -9.30
N GLN A 40 3.06 -8.95 -9.27
CA GLN A 40 3.30 -9.74 -10.49
C GLN A 40 2.00 -10.22 -11.13
N ALA A 41 1.03 -10.65 -10.32
CA ALA A 41 -0.29 -11.04 -10.78
C ALA A 41 -1.00 -9.83 -11.41
N TYR A 42 -0.98 -8.68 -10.75
CA TYR A 42 -1.57 -7.45 -11.26
C TYR A 42 -1.03 -7.09 -12.64
N ILE A 43 0.30 -7.03 -12.80
CA ILE A 43 0.96 -6.70 -14.08
C ILE A 43 0.56 -7.70 -15.18
N LYS A 44 0.51 -8.99 -14.85
CA LYS A 44 0.07 -10.03 -15.81
C LYS A 44 -1.39 -9.86 -16.23
N THR A 45 -2.25 -9.41 -15.32
CA THR A 45 -3.68 -9.20 -15.61
C THR A 45 -4.01 -7.86 -16.26
N ALA A 46 -3.26 -6.80 -15.95
CA ALA A 46 -3.53 -5.44 -16.40
C ALA A 46 -3.29 -5.26 -17.90
N GLY A 47 -2.46 -6.10 -18.52
CA GLY A 47 -2.08 -5.97 -19.92
C GLY A 47 -1.33 -4.66 -20.22
N PRO A 48 -0.80 -4.48 -21.45
CA PRO A 48 -0.05 -3.28 -21.82
C PRO A 48 -0.90 -1.99 -21.92
N ASP A 49 -2.23 -2.09 -21.89
CA ASP A 49 -3.18 -0.98 -22.05
C ASP A 49 -3.97 -0.66 -20.76
N GLY A 50 -3.64 -1.28 -19.63
CA GLY A 50 -4.25 -0.96 -18.35
C GLY A 50 -3.94 0.50 -17.95
N PRO A 51 -4.88 1.22 -17.30
CA PRO A 51 -4.60 2.56 -16.82
C PRO A 51 -3.39 2.50 -15.88
N LEU A 52 -2.35 3.29 -16.19
CA LEU A 52 -1.22 3.44 -15.30
C LEU A 52 -1.74 3.98 -13.96
N PRO A 53 -1.21 3.48 -12.83
CA PRO A 53 -1.64 3.99 -11.53
C PRO A 53 -1.37 5.48 -11.44
N ASP A 54 -2.40 6.24 -11.08
CA ASP A 54 -2.29 7.67 -10.84
C ASP A 54 -1.41 7.87 -9.61
N PHE A 55 -0.30 8.58 -9.77
CA PHE A 55 0.65 8.79 -8.68
C PHE A 55 -0.01 9.63 -7.58
N VAL A 56 -0.38 8.99 -6.46
CA VAL A 56 -0.90 9.69 -5.27
C VAL A 56 0.26 10.05 -4.35
N GLY A 57 0.81 11.26 -4.52
CA GLY A 57 1.79 11.81 -3.59
C GLY A 57 1.18 12.04 -2.20
N THR A 58 1.74 11.44 -1.15
CA THR A 58 1.33 11.71 0.24
C THR A 58 1.86 13.06 0.70
N TRP A 59 1.08 14.13 0.53
CA TRP A 59 1.38 15.43 1.14
C TRP A 59 1.07 15.35 2.64
N ARG A 60 2.10 15.49 3.49
CA ARG A 60 1.88 15.74 4.93
C ARG A 60 1.46 17.19 5.11
N GLN A 61 0.19 17.44 5.37
CA GLN A 61 -0.26 18.73 5.87
C GLN A 61 0.05 18.79 7.38
N ASN A 62 1.17 19.43 7.74
CA ASN A 62 1.38 19.85 9.13
C ASN A 62 0.33 20.92 9.44
N ASN A 63 -0.65 20.57 10.26
CA ASN A 63 -1.68 21.50 10.69
C ASN A 63 -1.15 22.32 11.87
N GLU A 64 -0.26 23.27 11.59
CA GLU A 64 0.16 24.29 12.56
C GLU A 64 -0.78 25.50 12.46
N ASN A 65 -1.91 25.42 13.15
CA ASN A 65 -2.71 26.61 13.41
C ASN A 65 -2.06 27.41 14.55
N SER A 66 -1.28 28.45 14.23
CA SER A 66 -1.12 29.62 15.11
C SER A 66 -0.51 30.85 14.42
N VAL A 67 -1.42 31.82 14.18
CA VAL A 67 -1.28 33.28 14.30
C VAL A 67 -0.21 33.97 13.45
N ALA A 68 -0.66 34.60 12.36
CA ALA A 68 0.05 35.69 11.71
C ALA A 68 -0.20 37.03 12.46
N PRO A 69 0.81 37.89 12.68
CA PRO A 69 0.60 39.33 12.72
C PRO A 69 0.50 39.93 11.31
#